data_AF-A0A2N6PH44-F1
#
_entry.id   AF-A0A2N6PH44-F1
#
_cell.length_a   1.000
_cell.length_b   1.000
_cell.length_c   1.000
_cell.angle_alpha   90.00
_cell.angle_beta   90.00
_cell.angle_gamma   90.00
#
_symmetry.space_group_name_H-M   'P 1'
#
loop_
_entity.id
_entity.type
_entity.pdbx_description
1 polymer ?
#
loop_
_entity_poly.entity_id
_entity_poly.type
_entity_poly.pdbx_seq_one_letter_code
_entity_poly.pdbx_strand_id
1 'polypeptide(L)'
;MGLAGCNGMQHPEDFPVDGPKVTATSNPAEVSKDDFGHSWNLTVDHGTVACEQNSDSDPVLTFTAPDGTVYALNAVDQNKDLPDIGEISDGSIGTLRTFAFTVCDA
;
A
#
# COMPACT_ATOMS: atom_id res chain seq x y z
N MET A 1 28.94 -13.13 -16.12
CA MET A 1 27.78 -12.57 -16.83
C MET A 1 27.08 -11.64 -15.84
N GLY A 2 27.41 -10.35 -15.90
CA GLY A 2 26.91 -9.35 -14.96
C GLY A 2 25.56 -8.82 -15.42
N LEU A 3 24.63 -8.71 -14.48
CA LEU A 3 23.27 -8.24 -14.65
C LEU A 3 23.28 -6.81 -15.22
N ALA A 4 22.88 -6.66 -16.48
CA ALA A 4 22.51 -5.39 -17.06
C ALA A 4 21.06 -5.09 -16.64
N GLY A 5 20.81 -3.93 -16.04
CA GLY A 5 19.43 -3.50 -15.77
C GLY A 5 19.27 -2.42 -14.72
N CYS A 6 19.84 -1.23 -14.95
CA CYS A 6 19.34 0.04 -14.41
C CYS A 6 19.76 1.15 -15.39
N ASN A 7 19.28 1.05 -16.64
CA ASN A 7 19.57 2.03 -17.68
C ASN A 7 18.34 2.91 -17.91
N GLY A 8 18.03 3.74 -16.91
CA GLY A 8 17.00 4.77 -16.97
C GLY A 8 17.50 5.99 -16.21
N MET A 9 18.20 6.88 -16.92
CA MET A 9 18.47 8.23 -16.46
C MET A 9 17.13 8.95 -16.31
N GLN A 10 16.53 8.85 -15.13
CA GLN A 10 15.53 9.81 -14.68
C GLN A 10 16.26 10.71 -13.70
N HIS A 11 16.26 12.00 -14.00
CA HIS A 11 16.89 13.00 -13.15
C HIS A 11 16.18 12.99 -11.79
N PRO A 12 16.90 12.90 -10.65
CA PRO A 12 16.31 12.90 -9.31
C PRO A 12 15.31 14.05 -9.07
N GLU A 13 15.54 15.19 -9.72
CA GLU A 13 14.68 16.38 -9.71
C GLU A 13 13.32 16.21 -10.41
N ASP A 14 13.14 15.19 -11.25
CA ASP A 14 11.86 14.88 -11.90
C ASP A 14 10.96 13.99 -11.02
N PHE A 15 11.47 13.49 -9.89
CA PHE A 15 10.69 12.69 -8.96
C PHE A 15 10.01 13.58 -7.91
N PRO A 16 8.70 13.36 -7.64
CA PRO A 16 8.01 14.02 -6.53
C PRO A 16 8.75 13.77 -5.21
N VAL A 17 9.07 14.84 -4.48
CA VAL A 17 9.78 14.78 -3.18
C VAL A 17 8.84 14.70 -1.97
N ASP A 18 7.54 14.81 -2.23
CA ASP A 18 6.45 14.59 -1.29
C ASP A 18 6.15 13.09 -1.15
N GLY A 19 7.06 12.39 -0.46
CA GLY A 19 6.75 11.07 0.09
C GLY A 19 5.67 11.15 1.17
N PRO A 20 5.01 10.02 1.49
CA PRO A 20 3.98 9.98 2.53
C PRO A 20 4.57 10.50 3.85
N LYS A 21 3.89 11.45 4.47
CA LYS A 21 4.27 12.01 5.79
C LYS A 21 3.64 11.23 6.94
N VAL A 22 2.99 10.12 6.64
CA VAL A 22 2.11 9.41 7.56
C VAL A 22 2.78 8.17 8.12
N THR A 23 2.80 8.10 9.44
CA THR A 23 3.00 6.89 10.23
C THR A 23 1.67 6.51 10.86
N ALA A 24 1.33 5.23 10.85
CA ALA A 24 0.12 4.74 11.49
C ALA A 24 0.14 5.05 12.99
N THR A 25 -1.02 5.41 13.55
CA THR A 25 -1.24 5.64 14.98
C THR A 25 -2.36 4.80 15.56
N SER A 26 -2.98 3.96 14.71
CA SER A 26 -4.05 3.05 15.05
C SER A 26 -4.06 1.88 14.09
N ASN A 27 -4.71 0.80 14.51
CA ASN A 27 -5.05 -0.34 13.67
C ASN A 27 -6.54 -0.70 13.89
N PRO A 28 -7.42 -0.52 12.89
CA PRO A 28 -7.14 -0.03 11.53
C PRO A 28 -6.76 1.46 11.46
N ALA A 29 -6.12 1.86 10.35
CA ALA A 29 -5.73 3.25 10.07
C ALA A 29 -6.53 3.81 8.88
N GLU A 30 -7.09 5.01 9.03
CA GLU A 30 -7.69 5.76 7.93
C GLU A 30 -6.59 6.41 7.08
N VAL A 31 -6.73 6.35 5.76
CA VAL A 31 -5.78 6.92 4.80
C VAL A 31 -6.52 7.56 3.63
N SER A 32 -5.92 8.59 3.06
CA SER A 32 -6.47 9.34 1.94
C SER A 32 -5.41 9.72 0.92
N LYS A 33 -5.88 10.16 -0.25
CA LYS A 33 -5.04 10.77 -1.27
C LYS A 33 -4.23 11.95 -0.75
N ASP A 34 -4.77 12.75 0.16
CA ASP A 34 -4.07 13.90 0.74
C ASP A 34 -2.88 13.47 1.61
N ASP A 35 -2.95 12.30 2.25
CA ASP A 35 -1.87 11.76 3.09
C ASP A 35 -0.66 11.27 2.27
N PHE A 36 -0.93 10.77 1.07
CA PHE A 36 0.07 10.11 0.20
C PHE A 36 0.48 10.96 -1.02
N GLY A 37 -0.27 12.01 -1.34
CA GLY A 37 0.00 12.90 -2.48
C GLY A 37 0.17 12.10 -3.78
N HIS A 38 1.27 12.34 -4.49
CA HIS A 38 1.60 11.63 -5.72
C HIS A 38 1.85 10.13 -5.57
N SER A 39 2.01 9.62 -4.34
CA SER A 39 2.13 8.18 -4.09
C SER A 39 0.77 7.47 -4.03
N TRP A 40 -0.34 8.22 -4.06
CA TRP A 40 -1.69 7.65 -4.09
C TRP A 40 -2.07 7.26 -5.52
N ASN A 41 -2.00 5.97 -5.82
CA ASN A 41 -2.31 5.42 -7.14
C ASN A 41 -3.63 4.62 -7.15
N LEU A 42 -4.51 4.81 -6.15
CA LEU A 42 -5.82 4.17 -6.13
C LEU A 42 -6.86 5.06 -6.82
N THR A 43 -7.83 4.43 -7.48
CA THR A 43 -8.95 5.11 -8.15
C THR A 43 -9.96 5.73 -7.18
N VAL A 44 -9.97 5.28 -5.91
CA VAL A 44 -10.76 5.84 -4.81
C VAL A 44 -9.95 6.91 -4.06
N ASP A 45 -10.60 7.88 -3.41
CA ASP A 45 -9.88 8.99 -2.75
C ASP A 45 -9.43 8.69 -1.32
N HIS A 46 -9.99 7.67 -0.67
CA HIS A 46 -9.65 7.28 0.71
C HIS A 46 -10.05 5.82 0.99
N GLY A 47 -9.64 5.32 2.15
CA GLY A 47 -10.09 4.03 2.68
C GLY A 47 -9.42 3.72 4.01
N THR A 48 -9.50 2.46 4.41
CA THR A 48 -8.94 1.99 5.68
C THR A 48 -7.93 0.88 5.44
N VAL A 49 -6.73 1.02 6.00
CA VAL A 49 -5.69 -0.01 5.99
C VAL A 49 -5.73 -0.75 7.31
N ALA A 50 -5.72 -2.07 7.27
CA ALA A 50 -5.63 -2.92 8.45
C ALA A 50 -4.46 -3.89 8.32
N CYS A 51 -3.90 -4.26 9.46
CA CYS A 51 -2.92 -5.34 9.57
C CYS A 51 -3.34 -6.31 10.66
N GLU A 52 -3.46 -7.58 10.32
CA GLU A 52 -3.61 -8.66 11.30
C GLU A 52 -2.36 -9.55 11.25
N GLN A 53 -2.10 -10.32 12.31
CA GLN A 53 -1.08 -11.37 12.28
C GLN A 53 -1.76 -12.73 12.15
N ASN A 54 -1.27 -13.57 11.24
CA ASN A 54 -1.74 -14.94 11.16
C ASN A 54 -1.09 -15.85 12.23
N SER A 55 -1.41 -17.14 12.21
CA SER A 55 -0.86 -18.14 13.13
C SER A 55 0.66 -18.28 13.08
N ASP A 56 1.27 -17.93 11.96
CA ASP A 56 2.72 -17.99 11.73
C ASP A 56 3.40 -16.63 11.99
N SER A 57 2.65 -15.65 12.53
CA SER A 57 3.08 -14.26 12.72
C SER A 57 3.40 -13.51 11.42
N ASP A 58 2.94 -14.00 10.28
CA ASP A 58 3.00 -13.24 9.03
C ASP A 58 1.89 -12.18 9.01
N PRO A 59 2.19 -10.95 8.57
CA PRO A 59 1.21 -9.88 8.48
C PRO A 59 0.23 -10.13 7.33
N VAL A 60 -1.05 -10.04 7.62
CA VAL A 60 -2.17 -10.07 6.68
C VAL A 60 -2.60 -8.62 6.48
N LEU A 61 -2.28 -8.07 5.31
CA LEU A 61 -2.49 -6.66 5.01
C LEU A 61 -3.73 -6.51 4.13
N THR A 62 -4.66 -5.63 4.52
CA THR A 62 -5.89 -5.37 3.76
C THR A 62 -6.15 -3.88 3.62
N PHE A 63 -6.87 -3.52 2.55
CA PHE A 63 -7.41 -2.20 2.33
C PHE A 63 -8.92 -2.29 2.12
N THR A 64 -9.70 -1.57 2.93
CA THR A 64 -11.15 -1.45 2.77
C THR A 64 -11.46 -0.15 2.04
N ALA A 65 -12.04 -0.26 0.85
CA ALA A 65 -12.48 0.88 0.07
C ALA A 65 -13.77 1.50 0.66
N PRO A 66 -14.15 2.73 0.28
CA PRO A 66 -15.33 3.41 0.84
C PRO A 66 -16.67 2.71 0.55
N ASP A 67 -16.70 1.86 -0.48
CA ASP A 67 -17.86 1.02 -0.81
C ASP A 67 -17.97 -0.24 0.07
N GLY A 68 -16.99 -0.46 0.96
CA GLY A 68 -16.90 -1.63 1.85
C GLY A 68 -16.17 -2.83 1.23
N THR A 69 -15.71 -2.75 -0.01
CA THR A 69 -14.94 -3.82 -0.64
C THR A 69 -13.56 -3.93 0.02
N VAL A 70 -13.18 -5.14 0.43
CA VAL A 70 -11.88 -5.43 1.04
C VAL A 70 -10.95 -6.02 0.00
N TYR A 71 -9.79 -5.38 -0.18
CA TYR A 71 -8.76 -5.77 -1.12
C TYR A 71 -7.53 -6.31 -0.39
N ALA A 72 -6.91 -7.35 -0.96
CA ALA A 72 -5.64 -7.87 -0.50
C ALA A 72 -4.52 -6.87 -0.83
N LEU A 73 -3.75 -6.47 0.20
CA LEU A 73 -2.52 -5.72 0.00
C LEU A 73 -1.30 -6.63 -0.15
N ASN A 74 -1.35 -7.89 0.27
CA ASN A 74 -0.27 -8.88 0.10
C ASN A 74 -0.82 -10.29 -0.17
N ALA A 75 0.02 -11.13 -0.78
CA ALA A 75 -0.32 -12.49 -1.16
C ALA A 75 -0.01 -13.48 -0.04
N VAL A 76 -0.97 -13.66 0.86
CA VAL A 76 -0.98 -14.67 1.93
C VAL A 76 -2.27 -15.49 1.86
N ASP A 77 -2.28 -16.69 2.43
CA ASP A 77 -3.43 -17.61 2.31
C ASP A 77 -4.74 -17.01 2.85
N GLN A 78 -4.67 -16.15 3.88
CA GLN A 78 -5.83 -15.45 4.44
C GLN A 78 -6.47 -14.47 3.45
N ASN A 79 -5.69 -13.97 2.49
CA ASN A 79 -6.12 -13.01 1.48
C ASN A 79 -6.51 -13.67 0.15
N LYS A 80 -6.38 -14.99 0.00
CA LYS A 80 -6.47 -15.68 -1.30
C LYS A 80 -7.83 -15.54 -2.00
N ASP A 81 -8.89 -15.26 -1.24
CA ASP A 81 -10.26 -15.12 -1.74
C ASP A 81 -10.69 -13.64 -1.88
N LEU A 82 -9.81 -12.69 -1.54
CA LEU A 82 -10.04 -11.25 -1.72
C LEU A 82 -9.53 -10.79 -3.09
N PRO A 83 -10.17 -9.77 -3.72
CA PRO A 83 -9.63 -9.12 -4.90
C PRO A 83 -8.26 -8.47 -4.60
N ASP A 84 -7.37 -8.47 -5.58
CA ASP A 84 -6.07 -7.80 -5.43
C ASP A 84 -6.25 -6.28 -5.51
N ILE A 85 -5.54 -5.52 -4.68
CA ILE A 85 -5.61 -4.04 -4.70
C ILE A 85 -5.25 -3.45 -6.08
N GLY A 86 -4.49 -4.18 -6.89
CA GLY A 86 -4.15 -3.84 -8.26
C GLY A 86 -5.36 -3.68 -9.17
N GLU A 87 -6.52 -4.23 -8.83
CA GLU A 87 -7.77 -4.04 -9.60
C GLU A 87 -8.29 -2.59 -9.56
N ILE A 88 -7.95 -1.84 -8.50
CA ILE A 88 -8.34 -0.43 -8.33
C ILE A 88 -7.14 0.52 -8.34
N SER A 89 -5.99 0.06 -8.83
CA SER A 89 -4.75 0.85 -8.92
C SER A 89 -4.35 1.13 -10.37
N ASP A 90 -3.92 2.36 -10.65
CA ASP A 90 -3.34 2.76 -11.95
C ASP A 90 -1.80 2.86 -11.92
N GLY A 91 -1.20 2.58 -10.75
CA GLY A 91 0.24 2.68 -10.54
C GLY A 91 0.75 1.73 -9.45
N SER A 92 1.93 2.05 -8.91
CA SER A 92 2.56 1.26 -7.86
C SER A 92 1.84 1.44 -6.52
N ILE A 93 1.49 0.32 -5.87
CA ILE A 93 0.93 0.29 -4.50
C ILE A 93 2.01 0.12 -3.43
N GLY A 94 3.30 0.17 -3.80
CA GLY A 94 4.42 -0.10 -2.89
C GLY A 94 4.41 0.78 -1.65
N THR A 95 4.17 2.08 -1.82
CA THR A 95 4.11 3.03 -0.71
C THR A 95 2.98 2.72 0.27
N LEU A 96 1.79 2.38 -0.23
CA LEU A 96 0.65 1.98 0.59
C LEU A 96 0.94 0.67 1.34
N ARG A 97 1.57 -0.30 0.67
CA ARG A 97 1.98 -1.56 1.29
C ARG A 97 3.03 -1.33 2.39
N THR A 98 4.01 -0.46 2.17
CA THR A 98 5.00 -0.08 3.20
C THR A 98 4.33 0.57 4.41
N PHE A 99 3.39 1.49 4.18
CA PHE A 99 2.60 2.07 5.26
C PHE A 99 1.81 1.00 6.03
N ALA A 100 1.19 0.05 5.34
CA ALA A 100 0.40 -1.02 5.96
C ALA A 100 1.22 -1.88 6.93
N PHE A 101 2.52 -2.09 6.69
CA PHE A 101 3.38 -2.75 7.68
C PHE A 101 3.53 -1.94 8.97
N THR A 102 3.53 -0.60 8.90
CA THR A 102 3.59 0.25 10.11
C THR A 102 2.30 0.18 10.93
N VAL A 103 1.17 -0.14 10.30
CA VAL A 103 -0.12 -0.37 10.98
C VAL A 103 -0.05 -1.60 11.89
N CYS A 104 0.78 -2.59 11.58
CA CYS A 104 0.95 -3.78 12.41
C CYS A 104 1.54 -3.47 13.80
N ASP A 105 2.27 -2.36 13.93
CA ASP A 105 2.97 -1.95 15.14
C ASP A 105 2.25 -0.81 15.90
N ALA A 106 1.09 -0.36 15.40
CA ALA A 106 0.35 0.80 15.91
C ALA A 106 -0.64 0.47 17.04
#